data_AF-W6RQN7-F1
#
_entry.id   AF-W6RQN7-F1
#
_cell.length_a   1.000
_cell.length_b   1.000
_cell.length_c   1.000
_cell.angle_alpha   90.00
_cell.angle_beta   90.00
_cell.angle_gamma   90.00
#
_symmetry.space_group_name_H-M   'P 1'
#
loop_
_entity.id
_entity.type
_entity.pdbx_description
1 polymer ?
#
loop_
_entity_poly.entity_id
_entity_poly.type
_entity_poly.pdbx_seq_one_letter_code
_entity_poly.pdbx_strand_id
1 'polypeptide(L)'
;MHQSFDLSRVAAFRVQARRDDDEAFAEAANRHLSEGLPVAEIQQAIECTDWRYVLENCGDQIELSRLSDLKAWYFQLVDQIDENLQSILQVSEVQGSPKAMLRLLEAREELGRYCHEAYIDGLRVQRFLLPEDEPPAPDLDIQRVLARAGLTWDGGFEVEAAPGENAKLFTDACALMGVRNVSYS
;
A
#
# COMPACT_ATOMS: atom_id res chain seq x y z
N MET A 1 -23.92 -23.64 19.33
CA MET A 1 -24.24 -24.27 18.03
C MET A 1 -22.99 -24.97 17.55
N HIS A 2 -22.98 -26.30 17.44
CA HIS A 2 -21.91 -26.99 16.72
C HIS A 2 -22.14 -26.76 15.23
N GLN A 3 -21.35 -25.90 14.60
CA GLN A 3 -21.27 -25.91 13.15
C GLN A 3 -20.64 -27.25 12.76
N SER A 4 -21.46 -28.11 12.17
CA SER A 4 -21.03 -29.38 11.61
C SER A 4 -20.36 -29.09 10.27
N PHE A 5 -19.04 -28.88 10.26
CA PHE A 5 -18.26 -28.76 9.03
C PHE A 5 -18.04 -30.13 8.42
N ASP A 6 -18.10 -30.25 7.10
CA ASP A 6 -17.73 -31.50 6.41
C ASP A 6 -16.21 -31.61 6.31
N LEU A 7 -15.64 -32.55 7.08
CA LEU A 7 -14.20 -32.83 7.11
C LEU A 7 -13.65 -33.23 5.74
N SER A 8 -14.47 -33.81 4.86
CA SER A 8 -14.05 -34.17 3.50
C SER A 8 -13.83 -32.92 2.66
N ARG A 9 -14.67 -31.89 2.81
CA ARG A 9 -14.51 -30.60 2.13
C ARG A 9 -13.30 -29.84 2.65
N VAL A 10 -13.11 -29.82 3.98
CA VAL A 10 -11.90 -29.25 4.61
C VAL A 10 -10.65 -29.93 4.06
N ALA A 11 -10.64 -31.27 3.94
CA ALA A 11 -9.52 -32.00 3.37
C ALA A 11 -9.26 -31.65 1.89
N ALA A 12 -10.32 -31.49 1.09
CA ALA A 12 -10.19 -31.07 -0.30
C ALA A 12 -9.57 -29.66 -0.43
N PHE A 13 -10.03 -28.71 0.39
CA PHE A 13 -9.44 -27.37 0.42
C PHE A 13 -7.99 -27.36 0.90
N ARG A 14 -7.64 -28.18 1.89
CA ARG A 14 -6.24 -28.33 2.32
C ARG A 14 -5.33 -28.81 1.20
N VAL A 15 -5.83 -29.68 0.32
CA VAL A 15 -5.07 -30.13 -0.85
C VAL A 15 -4.92 -28.98 -1.86
N GLN A 16 -5.99 -28.21 -2.10
CA GLN A 16 -5.93 -27.06 -3.02
C GLN A 16 -5.02 -25.94 -2.52
N ALA A 17 -5.13 -25.55 -1.25
CA ALA A 17 -4.32 -24.50 -0.63
C ALA A 17 -2.81 -24.78 -0.61
N ARG A 18 -2.41 -26.05 -0.85
CA ARG A 18 -1.00 -26.48 -0.95
C ARG A 18 -0.50 -26.60 -2.38
N ARG A 19 -1.36 -26.41 -3.39
CA ARG A 19 -0.95 -26.36 -4.78
C ARG A 19 -0.38 -24.98 -5.08
N ASP A 20 0.53 -24.91 -6.03
CA ASP A 20 1.00 -23.64 -6.61
C ASP A 20 -0.01 -23.15 -7.67
N ASP A 21 -1.27 -23.04 -7.25
CA ASP A 21 -2.39 -22.58 -8.09
C ASP A 21 -3.37 -21.80 -7.21
N ASP A 22 -2.90 -20.62 -6.82
CA ASP A 22 -3.57 -19.71 -5.89
C ASP A 22 -4.90 -19.21 -6.47
N GLU A 23 -4.96 -19.00 -7.78
CA GLU A 23 -6.18 -18.59 -8.50
C GLU A 23 -7.24 -19.70 -8.45
N ALA A 24 -6.89 -20.95 -8.76
CA ALA A 24 -7.85 -22.06 -8.68
C ALA A 24 -8.37 -22.28 -7.26
N PHE A 25 -7.53 -22.07 -6.24
CA PHE A 25 -7.98 -22.13 -4.84
C PHE A 25 -8.96 -20.99 -4.52
N ALA A 26 -8.66 -19.76 -4.93
CA ALA A 26 -9.55 -18.61 -4.75
C ALA A 26 -10.90 -18.78 -5.47
N GLU A 27 -10.89 -19.30 -6.70
CA GLU A 27 -12.12 -19.63 -7.43
C GLU A 27 -12.95 -20.70 -6.73
N ALA A 28 -12.31 -21.76 -6.22
CA ALA A 28 -13.00 -22.82 -5.50
C ALA A 28 -13.63 -22.30 -4.20
N ALA A 29 -12.92 -21.42 -3.47
CA ALA A 29 -13.41 -20.79 -2.26
C ALA A 29 -14.62 -19.87 -2.53
N ASN A 30 -14.57 -19.04 -3.58
CA ASN A 30 -15.70 -18.19 -3.96
C ASN A 30 -16.90 -19.01 -4.42
N ARG A 31 -16.69 -20.08 -5.20
CA ARG A 31 -17.77 -21.00 -5.59
C ARG A 31 -18.45 -21.60 -4.36
N HIS A 32 -17.66 -22.07 -3.39
CA HIS A 32 -18.15 -22.61 -2.13
C HIS A 32 -19.05 -21.64 -1.36
N LEU A 33 -18.67 -20.36 -1.27
CA LEU A 33 -19.51 -19.34 -0.63
C LEU A 33 -20.78 -19.06 -1.44
N SER A 34 -20.70 -18.99 -2.77
CA SER A 34 -21.87 -18.78 -3.63
C SER A 34 -22.90 -19.93 -3.55
N GLU A 35 -22.45 -21.13 -3.19
CA GLU A 35 -23.32 -22.29 -2.92
C GLU A 35 -23.96 -22.23 -1.51
N GLY A 36 -23.68 -21.18 -0.73
CA GLY A 36 -24.17 -20.99 0.63
C GLY A 36 -23.48 -21.87 1.67
N LEU A 37 -22.31 -22.41 1.33
CA LEU A 37 -21.56 -23.28 2.22
C LEU A 37 -20.72 -22.47 3.23
N PRO A 38 -20.40 -23.03 4.41
CA PRO A 38 -19.80 -22.25 5.49
C PRO A 38 -18.35 -21.84 5.19
N VAL A 39 -18.02 -20.56 5.42
CA VAL A 39 -16.64 -20.05 5.40
C VAL A 39 -15.72 -20.78 6.38
N ALA A 40 -16.29 -21.31 7.47
CA ALA A 40 -15.54 -22.04 8.49
C ALA A 40 -14.80 -23.28 7.92
N GLU A 41 -15.30 -23.87 6.84
CA GLU A 41 -14.61 -24.98 6.16
C GLU A 41 -13.34 -24.51 5.44
N ILE A 42 -13.35 -23.30 4.87
CA ILE A 42 -12.19 -22.66 4.25
C ILE A 42 -11.20 -22.23 5.36
N GLN A 43 -11.68 -21.56 6.41
CA GLN A 43 -10.88 -21.14 7.56
C GLN A 43 -10.11 -22.33 8.18
N GLN A 44 -10.81 -23.44 8.41
CA GLN A 44 -10.21 -24.65 8.98
C GLN A 44 -9.20 -25.33 8.03
N ALA A 45 -9.34 -25.11 6.73
CA ALA A 45 -8.41 -25.63 5.74
C ALA A 45 -7.11 -24.83 5.67
N ILE A 46 -7.19 -23.51 5.86
CA ILE A 46 -6.03 -22.59 5.82
C ILE A 46 -5.42 -22.30 7.20
N GLU A 47 -6.00 -22.84 8.27
CA GLU A 47 -5.46 -22.72 9.62
C GLU A 47 -3.99 -23.16 9.67
N CYS A 48 -3.16 -22.36 10.37
CA CYS A 48 -1.71 -22.58 10.48
C CYS A 48 -0.96 -22.59 9.12
N THR A 49 -1.51 -21.91 8.10
CA THR A 49 -0.83 -21.68 6.83
C THR A 49 -0.54 -20.18 6.62
N ASP A 50 0.15 -19.87 5.53
CA ASP A 50 0.46 -18.49 5.16
C ASP A 50 -0.74 -17.76 4.51
N TRP A 51 -1.82 -18.47 4.22
CA TRP A 51 -3.02 -17.88 3.63
C TRP A 51 -3.72 -16.94 4.61
N ARG A 52 -4.21 -15.82 4.08
CA ARG A 52 -5.06 -14.84 4.73
C ARG A 52 -6.29 -14.59 3.86
N TYR A 53 -7.37 -14.15 4.49
CA TYR A 53 -8.60 -13.87 3.77
C TYR A 53 -9.34 -12.67 4.32
N VAL A 54 -10.12 -12.05 3.45
CA VAL A 54 -11.11 -11.04 3.79
C VAL A 54 -12.44 -11.46 3.18
N LEU A 55 -13.52 -11.33 3.96
CA LEU A 55 -14.88 -11.51 3.45
C LEU A 55 -15.39 -10.18 2.91
N GLU A 56 -15.93 -10.23 1.69
CA GLU A 56 -16.50 -9.07 1.00
C GLU A 56 -18.01 -9.24 0.81
N ASN A 57 -18.68 -8.16 0.40
CA ASN A 57 -20.08 -8.18 -0.04
C ASN A 57 -21.05 -8.89 0.94
N CYS A 58 -20.88 -8.63 2.24
CA CYS A 58 -21.65 -9.25 3.33
C CYS A 58 -21.43 -10.78 3.50
N GLY A 59 -20.29 -11.30 3.03
CA GLY A 59 -19.84 -12.67 3.24
C GLY A 59 -20.14 -13.65 2.10
N ASP A 60 -20.59 -13.16 0.94
CA ASP A 60 -20.82 -13.97 -0.25
C ASP A 60 -19.57 -14.11 -1.15
N GLN A 61 -18.54 -13.30 -0.87
CA GLN A 61 -17.26 -13.33 -1.56
C GLN A 61 -16.09 -13.37 -0.58
N ILE A 62 -15.00 -13.98 -1.02
CA ILE A 62 -13.76 -14.09 -0.27
C ILE A 62 -12.58 -13.70 -1.14
N GLU A 63 -11.79 -12.77 -0.64
CA GLU A 63 -10.47 -12.47 -1.16
C GLU A 63 -9.45 -13.31 -0.38
N LEU A 64 -8.57 -14.00 -1.10
CA LEU A 64 -7.53 -14.87 -0.54
C LEU A 64 -6.17 -14.41 -1.02
N SER A 65 -5.20 -14.35 -0.13
CA SER A 65 -3.82 -14.00 -0.46
C SER A 65 -2.85 -14.61 0.53
N ARG A 66 -1.61 -14.83 0.11
CA ARG A 66 -0.54 -15.25 1.02
C ARG A 66 -0.02 -14.03 1.78
N LEU A 67 0.22 -14.20 3.08
CA LEU A 67 0.80 -13.15 3.91
C LEU A 67 2.19 -12.74 3.39
N SER A 68 2.98 -13.70 2.90
CA SER A 68 4.27 -13.42 2.26
C SER A 68 4.13 -12.45 1.10
N ASP A 69 3.11 -12.65 0.25
CA ASP A 69 2.94 -11.90 -0.98
C ASP A 69 2.37 -10.51 -0.69
N LEU A 70 1.42 -10.43 0.24
CA LEU A 70 0.90 -9.15 0.75
C LEU A 70 2.02 -8.28 1.33
N LYS A 71 2.88 -8.86 2.17
CA LYS A 71 4.02 -8.14 2.75
C LYS A 71 5.06 -7.79 1.69
N ALA A 72 5.39 -8.71 0.78
CA ALA A 72 6.36 -8.46 -0.27
C ALA A 72 5.92 -7.32 -1.19
N TRP A 73 4.64 -7.31 -1.60
CA TRP A 73 4.06 -6.24 -2.41
C TRP A 73 4.16 -4.88 -1.70
N TYR A 74 3.73 -4.82 -0.44
CA TYR A 74 3.81 -3.59 0.35
C TYR A 74 5.25 -3.08 0.48
N PHE A 75 6.22 -3.95 0.79
CA PHE A 75 7.62 -3.53 0.91
C PHE A 75 8.23 -3.11 -0.44
N GLN A 76 7.80 -3.70 -1.56
CA GLN A 76 8.20 -3.22 -2.90
C GLN A 76 7.74 -1.78 -3.15
N LEU A 77 6.53 -1.41 -2.70
CA LEU A 77 6.07 -0.02 -2.81
C LEU A 77 6.90 0.93 -1.94
N VAL A 78 7.28 0.50 -0.73
CA VAL A 78 8.16 1.28 0.15
C VAL A 78 9.56 1.44 -0.47
N ASP A 79 10.11 0.39 -1.09
CA ASP A 79 11.38 0.45 -1.80
C ASP A 79 11.29 1.39 -3.02
N GLN A 80 10.16 1.39 -3.74
CA GLN A 80 9.92 2.31 -4.86
C GLN A 80 9.94 3.78 -4.41
N ILE A 81 9.50 4.09 -3.19
CA ILE A 81 9.62 5.45 -2.62
C ILE A 81 11.09 5.84 -2.46
N ASP A 82 11.95 4.93 -1.99
CA ASP A 82 13.39 5.18 -1.82
C ASP A 82 14.09 5.42 -3.18
N GLU A 83 13.73 4.65 -4.21
CA GLU A 83 14.23 4.86 -5.58
C GLU A 83 13.83 6.23 -6.15
N ASN A 84 12.56 6.63 -5.98
CA ASN A 84 12.07 7.93 -6.42
C ASN A 84 12.70 9.09 -5.62
N LEU A 85 12.98 8.85 -4.33
CA LEU A 85 13.67 9.81 -3.48
C LEU A 85 15.08 10.12 -4.00
N GLN A 86 15.83 9.11 -4.47
CA GLN A 86 17.15 9.33 -5.08
C GLN A 86 17.06 10.20 -6.34
N SER A 87 16.00 10.06 -7.14
CA SER A 87 15.77 10.89 -8.33
C SER A 87 15.52 12.36 -7.96
N ILE A 88 14.81 12.63 -6.86
CA ILE A 88 14.54 13.99 -6.36
C ILE A 88 15.80 14.68 -5.82
N LEU A 89 16.67 13.92 -5.13
CA LEU A 89 17.94 14.46 -4.63
C LEU A 89 18.82 14.96 -5.79
N GLN A 90 18.84 14.25 -6.93
CA GLN A 90 19.57 14.69 -8.12
C GLN A 90 19.00 15.98 -8.75
N VAL A 91 17.68 16.17 -8.70
CA VAL A 91 17.02 17.41 -9.18
C VAL A 91 17.32 18.59 -8.23
N SER A 92 17.37 18.33 -6.93
CA SER A 92 17.56 19.34 -5.88
C SER A 92 18.93 20.03 -5.93
N GLU A 93 19.95 19.38 -6.51
CA GLU A 93 21.28 19.95 -6.70
C GLU A 93 21.34 21.01 -7.83
N VAL A 94 20.34 21.05 -8.72
CA VAL A 94 20.27 21.97 -9.86
C VAL A 94 19.49 23.25 -9.49
N GLN A 95 19.93 23.98 -8.45
CA GLN A 95 19.23 25.18 -7.99
C GLN A 95 19.54 26.43 -8.83
N GLY A 96 18.55 27.33 -8.95
CA GLY A 96 18.78 28.72 -9.41
C GLY A 96 17.90 29.22 -10.57
N SER A 97 17.02 28.39 -11.14
CA SER A 97 16.07 28.82 -12.19
C SER A 97 14.62 28.47 -11.84
N PRO A 98 13.63 29.29 -12.26
CA PRO A 98 12.22 28.96 -12.02
C PRO A 98 11.81 27.59 -12.56
N LYS A 99 12.36 27.19 -13.71
CA LYS A 99 12.09 25.88 -14.32
C LYS A 99 12.58 24.72 -13.43
N ALA A 100 13.72 24.87 -12.78
CA ALA A 100 14.23 23.86 -11.86
C ALA A 100 13.37 23.78 -10.58
N MET A 101 12.93 24.93 -10.07
CA MET A 101 12.01 25.00 -8.91
C MET A 101 10.68 24.29 -9.20
N LEU A 102 10.06 24.54 -10.35
CA LEU A 102 8.81 23.88 -10.74
C LEU A 102 8.98 22.37 -10.93
N ARG A 103 10.10 21.93 -11.54
CA ARG A 103 10.41 20.50 -11.67
C ARG A 103 10.60 19.81 -10.32
N LEU A 104 11.19 20.51 -9.35
CA LEU A 104 11.32 19.99 -7.99
C LEU A 104 9.94 19.83 -7.33
N LEU A 105 9.02 20.79 -7.53
CA LEU A 105 7.64 20.67 -7.05
C LEU A 105 6.90 19.49 -7.70
N GLU A 106 6.98 19.36 -9.03
CA GLU A 106 6.39 18.24 -9.76
C GLU A 106 6.90 16.89 -9.23
N ALA A 107 8.22 16.78 -9.01
CA ALA A 107 8.82 15.55 -8.50
C ALA A 107 8.40 15.26 -7.04
N ARG A 108 8.29 16.29 -6.19
CA ARG A 108 7.78 16.14 -4.80
C ARG A 108 6.32 15.69 -4.76
N GLU A 109 5.47 16.25 -5.62
CA GLU A 109 4.07 15.83 -5.74
C GLU A 109 3.97 14.37 -6.23
N GLU A 110 4.80 13.98 -7.19
CA GLU A 110 4.88 12.59 -7.65
C GLU A 110 5.31 11.63 -6.54
N LEU A 111 6.32 11.99 -5.75
CA LEU A 111 6.71 11.23 -4.56
C LEU A 111 5.58 11.15 -3.53
N GLY A 112 4.83 12.24 -3.33
CA GLY A 112 3.65 12.25 -2.46
C GLY A 112 2.58 11.26 -2.91
N ARG A 113 2.35 11.12 -4.22
CA ARG A 113 1.45 10.08 -4.77
C ARG A 113 1.93 8.66 -4.44
N TYR A 114 3.22 8.37 -4.61
CA TYR A 114 3.78 7.06 -4.24
C TYR A 114 3.67 6.77 -2.73
N CYS A 115 3.90 7.79 -1.88
CA CYS A 115 3.69 7.66 -0.43
C CYS A 115 2.24 7.33 -0.10
N HIS A 116 1.29 8.03 -0.72
CA HIS A 116 -0.13 7.79 -0.51
C HIS A 116 -0.59 6.40 -0.97
N GLU A 117 -0.09 5.94 -2.12
CA GLU A 117 -0.36 4.60 -2.63
C GLU A 117 0.16 3.51 -1.68
N ALA A 118 1.43 3.61 -1.26
CA ALA A 118 2.01 2.69 -0.29
C ALA A 118 1.27 2.70 1.05
N TYR A 119 0.78 3.87 1.48
CA TYR A 119 -0.02 4.00 2.70
C TYR A 119 -1.34 3.24 2.59
N ILE A 120 -2.10 3.44 1.50
CA ILE A 120 -3.35 2.73 1.24
C ILE A 120 -3.10 1.22 1.21
N ASP A 121 -2.05 0.77 0.54
CA ASP A 121 -1.73 -0.66 0.46
C ASP A 121 -1.26 -1.23 1.80
N GLY A 122 -0.51 -0.48 2.59
CA GLY A 122 -0.20 -0.86 3.98
C GLY A 122 -1.46 -1.05 4.82
N LEU A 123 -2.44 -0.16 4.69
CA LEU A 123 -3.75 -0.31 5.33
C LEU A 123 -4.55 -1.51 4.78
N ARG A 124 -4.45 -1.81 3.48
CA ARG A 124 -5.06 -3.01 2.89
C ARG A 124 -4.45 -4.28 3.46
N VAL A 125 -3.13 -4.37 3.56
CA VAL A 125 -2.43 -5.51 4.18
C VAL A 125 -2.92 -5.72 5.61
N GLN A 126 -3.08 -4.65 6.40
CA GLN A 126 -3.58 -4.74 7.77
C GLN A 126 -4.97 -5.41 7.87
N ARG A 127 -5.83 -5.30 6.84
CA ARG A 127 -7.16 -5.95 6.81
C ARG A 127 -7.08 -7.48 6.76
N PHE A 128 -5.98 -8.03 6.24
CA PHE A 128 -5.78 -9.47 6.10
C PHE A 128 -5.17 -10.12 7.33
N LEU A 129 -4.61 -9.34 8.24
CA LEU A 129 -3.80 -9.85 9.34
C LEU A 129 -4.62 -10.59 10.39
N LEU A 130 -4.03 -11.68 10.89
CA LEU A 130 -4.46 -12.30 12.13
C LEU A 130 -3.97 -11.48 13.33
N PRO A 131 -4.61 -11.60 14.52
CA PRO A 131 -4.20 -10.87 15.72
C PRO A 131 -2.74 -11.08 16.14
N GLU A 132 -2.15 -12.23 15.80
CA GLU A 132 -0.76 -12.58 16.08
C GLU A 132 0.24 -12.08 15.03
N ASP A 133 -0.21 -11.66 13.86
CA ASP A 133 0.67 -11.17 12.81
C ASP A 133 1.20 -9.78 13.17
N GLU A 134 2.50 -9.55 12.95
CA GLU A 134 3.08 -8.21 13.09
C GLU A 134 2.55 -7.29 11.97
N PRO A 135 1.87 -6.18 12.32
CA PRO A 135 1.31 -5.27 11.35
C PRO A 135 2.37 -4.35 10.74
N PRO A 136 2.27 -4.01 9.43
CA PRO A 136 3.08 -2.93 8.87
C PRO A 136 2.67 -1.60 9.53
N ALA A 137 3.61 -0.66 9.59
CA ALA A 137 3.39 0.67 10.14
C ALA A 137 3.57 1.71 9.03
N PRO A 138 2.62 1.82 8.08
CA PRO A 138 2.81 2.55 6.83
C PRO A 138 3.29 4.00 7.01
N ASP A 139 2.69 4.73 7.94
CA ASP A 139 3.15 6.09 8.28
C ASP A 139 4.63 6.09 8.71
N LEU A 140 5.01 5.19 9.61
CA LEU A 140 6.37 5.13 10.14
C LEU A 140 7.39 4.65 9.10
N ASP A 141 7.01 3.68 8.28
CA ASP A 141 7.88 3.10 7.25
C ASP A 141 8.18 4.13 6.16
N ILE A 142 7.15 4.84 5.67
CA ILE A 142 7.30 5.94 4.71
C ILE A 142 8.15 7.07 5.30
N GLN A 143 7.84 7.52 6.52
CA GLN A 143 8.59 8.62 7.15
C GLN A 143 10.05 8.26 7.38
N ARG A 144 10.37 6.98 7.68
CA ARG A 144 11.75 6.51 7.81
C ARG A 144 12.54 6.59 6.51
N VAL A 145 11.91 6.34 5.37
CA VAL A 145 12.52 6.48 4.05
C VAL A 145 12.79 7.96 3.77
N LEU A 146 11.77 8.81 3.89
CA LEU A 146 11.87 10.24 3.59
C LEU A 146 12.86 10.99 4.50
N ALA A 147 12.93 10.62 5.78
CA ALA A 147 13.84 11.23 6.74
C ALA A 147 15.32 11.11 6.35
N ARG A 148 15.70 10.11 5.53
CA ARG A 148 17.07 9.97 5.00
C ARG A 148 17.49 11.14 4.11
N ALA A 149 16.52 11.78 3.46
CA ALA A 149 16.70 12.96 2.62
C ALA A 149 16.31 14.26 3.33
N GLY A 150 15.95 14.21 4.62
CA GLY A 150 15.44 15.37 5.35
C GLY A 150 14.07 15.85 4.86
N LEU A 151 13.27 14.95 4.27
CA LEU A 151 11.89 15.23 3.86
C LEU A 151 10.89 14.62 4.84
N THR A 152 9.70 15.20 4.86
CA THR A 152 8.53 14.74 5.61
C THR A 152 7.32 14.69 4.69
N TRP A 153 6.44 13.72 4.94
CA TRP A 153 5.14 13.60 4.26
C TRP A 153 3.99 13.98 5.17
N ASP A 154 2.96 14.63 4.63
CA ASP A 154 1.80 15.13 5.37
C ASP A 154 0.68 14.10 5.58
N GLY A 155 0.79 12.91 4.98
CA GLY A 155 -0.27 11.90 4.94
C GLY A 155 -1.18 11.99 3.71
N GLY A 156 -1.04 13.04 2.91
CA GLY A 156 -1.76 13.30 1.67
C GLY A 156 -0.86 13.15 0.46
N PHE A 157 -0.71 14.22 -0.33
CA PHE A 157 0.11 14.23 -1.55
C PHE A 157 1.33 15.15 -1.42
N GLU A 158 1.61 15.68 -0.22
CA GLU A 158 2.64 16.69 -0.03
C GLU A 158 3.88 16.11 0.66
N VAL A 159 5.03 16.27 -0.01
CA VAL A 159 6.35 15.97 0.53
C VAL A 159 7.19 17.23 0.52
N GLU A 160 7.78 17.58 1.66
CA GLU A 160 8.56 18.81 1.84
C GLU A 160 9.63 18.64 2.91
N ALA A 161 10.68 19.49 2.88
CA ALA A 161 11.72 19.47 3.91
C ALA A 161 11.28 20.18 5.20
N ALA A 162 10.35 21.13 5.08
CA ALA A 162 9.75 21.84 6.19
C ALA A 162 8.34 22.34 5.82
N PRO A 163 7.42 22.47 6.79
CA PRO A 163 6.09 22.99 6.59
C PRO A 163 6.01 24.28 5.75
N GLY A 164 5.34 24.21 4.60
CA GLY A 164 5.10 25.34 3.70
C GLY A 164 6.25 25.67 2.75
N GLU A 165 7.27 24.81 2.65
CA GLU A 165 8.41 25.02 1.76
C GLU A 165 7.99 24.99 0.29
N ASN A 166 7.08 24.09 -0.10
CA ASN A 166 6.61 23.97 -1.47
C ASN A 166 5.89 25.25 -1.94
N ALA A 167 5.02 25.81 -1.11
CA ALA A 167 4.32 27.06 -1.40
C ALA A 167 5.30 28.24 -1.59
N LYS A 168 6.36 28.29 -0.76
CA LYS A 168 7.42 29.30 -0.90
C LYS A 168 8.20 29.10 -2.21
N LEU A 169 8.59 27.86 -2.51
CA LEU A 169 9.33 27.51 -3.73
C LEU A 169 8.55 27.90 -4.99
N PHE A 170 7.24 27.66 -5.00
CA PHE A 170 6.35 28.07 -6.07
C PHE A 170 6.27 29.59 -6.22
N THR A 171 6.10 30.30 -5.10
CA THR A 171 6.04 31.77 -5.08
C THR A 171 7.34 32.39 -5.62
N ASP A 172 8.49 31.87 -5.21
CA ASP A 172 9.80 32.31 -5.68
C ASP A 172 9.98 32.06 -7.18
N ALA A 173 9.53 30.89 -7.68
CA ALA A 173 9.55 30.58 -9.10
C ALA A 173 8.69 31.56 -9.92
N CYS A 174 7.45 31.84 -9.48
CA CYS A 174 6.57 32.82 -10.12
C CYS A 174 7.19 34.22 -10.15
N ALA A 175 7.79 34.66 -9.04
CA ALA A 175 8.45 35.94 -8.94
C ALA A 175 9.62 36.07 -9.94
N LEU A 176 10.45 35.04 -10.07
CA LEU A 176 11.56 35.00 -11.03
C LEU A 176 11.09 34.98 -12.49
N MET A 177 9.89 34.46 -12.78
CA MET A 177 9.27 34.50 -14.11
C MET A 177 8.56 35.84 -14.41
N GLY A 178 8.49 36.77 -13.44
CA GLY A 178 7.77 38.03 -13.58
C GLY A 178 6.24 37.90 -13.48
N VAL A 179 5.74 36.77 -12.97
CA VAL A 179 4.31 36.55 -12.75
C VAL A 179 3.94 37.12 -11.37
N ARG A 180 3.19 38.23 -11.34
CA ARG A 180 2.66 38.80 -10.08
C ARG A 180 1.25 38.25 -9.83
N ASN A 181 1.03 37.68 -8.65
CA ASN A 181 -0.22 37.09 -8.12
C ASN A 181 -0.56 35.67 -8.59
N VAL A 182 0.05 34.65 -7.97
CA VAL A 182 -0.48 33.28 -8.04
C VAL A 182 -0.49 32.70 -6.63
N SER A 183 -1.66 32.24 -6.18
CA SER A 183 -1.83 31.51 -4.92
C SER A 183 -1.57 30.03 -5.15
N TYR A 184 -0.80 29.38 -4.28
CA TYR A 184 -0.70 27.93 -4.22
C TYR A 184 -1.87 27.43 -3.36
N SER A 185 -2.66 26.48 -3.88
CA SER A 185 -3.88 25.94 -3.25
C SER A 185 -3.66 24.52 -2.80
#